data_AF-A0A6V8PN11-F1
#
_entry.id   AF-A0A6V8PN11-F1
#
_cell.length_a   1.000
_cell.length_b   1.000
_cell.length_c   1.000
_cell.angle_alpha   90.00
_cell.angle_beta   90.00
_cell.angle_gamma   90.00
#
_symmetry.space_group_name_H-M   'P 1'
#
loop_
_entity.id
_entity.type
_entity.pdbx_description
1 polymer ?
#
loop_
_entity_poly.entity_id
_entity_poly.type
_entity_poly.pdbx_seq_one_letter_code
_entity_poly.pdbx_strand_id
1 'polypeptide(L)'
;GNMFNSKLSKITDMARLFLEPSNPTHRQYEALRAYFVEKLPSAEVAHRFGYTPGSFRVLCHQFRQAPKREFFLPPQKGPQASPKTDRLREKVVALRKQNLSIYDISRALETAGHSLSPVGISLILKEEGFARLPRRGDEERIGVHRPAGAEVADVQQLELSPRRFRTQFGGLFLFLSYLAQIPLERILEEVGFPGTKMIPAGQAILALLGLKLFGQARHSHVMSYVMDEGLALFAGLNVIPKRSFLTEYSCRIDPTSYPKLMQRWFDAVGRLGLKRGPTFDLDFHTIPFHGEDALIEKHYVSKRSRRQKGILAFLAHDAEKRVFCYANGQLRKEEQNDEILRFVAFWKKRTGRLPEELIFDSKLTT
;
A
#
# COMPACT_ATOMS: atom_id res chain seq x y z
N GLY A 1 32.17 -54.97 -9.77
CA GLY A 1 31.33 -54.93 -8.56
C GLY A 1 30.52 -53.65 -8.57
N ASN A 2 29.23 -53.75 -8.27
CA ASN A 2 28.17 -52.77 -8.46
C ASN A 2 28.28 -51.44 -7.68
N MET A 3 27.69 -50.41 -8.32
CA MET A 3 26.81 -49.32 -7.82
C MET A 3 27.16 -48.56 -6.54
N PHE A 4 27.16 -47.21 -6.63
CA PHE A 4 26.06 -46.38 -6.10
C PHE A 4 25.94 -45.00 -6.81
N ASN A 5 24.79 -44.82 -7.46
CA ASN A 5 23.96 -43.62 -7.66
C ASN A 5 24.58 -42.20 -7.70
N SER A 6 24.49 -41.57 -8.87
CA SER A 6 24.23 -40.13 -8.98
C SER A 6 23.05 -39.88 -9.93
N LYS A 7 21.95 -39.34 -9.41
CA LYS A 7 20.84 -38.80 -10.20
C LYS A 7 21.36 -37.64 -11.06
N LEU A 8 21.52 -37.87 -12.35
CA LEU A 8 21.73 -36.81 -13.33
C LEU A 8 20.38 -36.15 -13.65
N SER A 9 20.15 -34.98 -13.05
CA SER A 9 19.13 -34.04 -13.54
C SER A 9 19.52 -33.60 -14.96
N LYS A 10 18.86 -34.15 -15.98
CA LYS A 10 19.05 -33.73 -17.37
C LYS A 10 18.60 -32.28 -17.52
N ILE A 11 19.60 -31.40 -17.54
CA ILE A 11 19.55 -30.02 -18.01
C ILE A 11 18.90 -30.02 -19.41
N THR A 12 17.80 -29.29 -19.56
CA THR A 12 17.13 -28.87 -20.80
C THR A 12 17.26 -29.82 -21.99
N ASP A 13 16.33 -30.78 -22.11
CA ASP A 13 16.21 -31.59 -23.31
C ASP A 13 15.67 -30.71 -24.46
N MET A 14 16.58 -30.14 -25.25
CA MET A 14 16.28 -29.27 -26.40
C MET A 14 15.35 -29.95 -27.41
N ALA A 15 15.25 -31.28 -27.40
CA ALA A 15 14.29 -32.01 -28.22
C ALA A 15 12.83 -31.65 -27.90
N ARG A 16 12.51 -31.28 -26.64
CA ARG A 16 11.14 -30.89 -26.27
C ARG A 16 10.62 -29.68 -27.04
N LEU A 17 11.50 -28.74 -27.41
CA LEU A 17 11.11 -27.55 -28.19
C LEU A 17 10.62 -27.90 -29.60
N PHE A 18 11.01 -29.07 -30.13
CA PHE A 18 10.58 -29.57 -31.43
C PHE A 18 9.43 -30.59 -31.31
N LEU A 19 9.30 -31.25 -30.16
CA LEU A 19 8.26 -32.26 -29.92
C LEU A 19 6.94 -31.65 -29.40
N GLU A 20 7.00 -30.46 -28.78
CA GLU A 20 5.85 -29.76 -28.21
C GLU A 20 5.56 -28.47 -29.02
N PRO A 21 4.50 -28.45 -29.85
CA PRO A 21 4.22 -27.30 -30.70
C PRO A 21 3.83 -26.04 -29.90
N SER A 22 4.58 -24.96 -30.07
CA SER A 22 4.37 -23.68 -29.38
C SER A 22 3.23 -22.82 -29.92
N ASN A 23 2.80 -23.03 -31.17
CA ASN A 23 1.68 -22.30 -31.78
C ASN A 23 0.94 -23.18 -32.83
N PRO A 24 -0.28 -22.79 -33.27
CA PRO A 24 -1.09 -23.60 -34.17
C PRO A 24 -0.43 -23.91 -35.52
N THR A 25 0.36 -22.99 -36.06
CA THR A 25 1.10 -23.15 -37.32
C THR A 25 2.25 -24.15 -37.19
N HIS A 26 2.98 -24.12 -36.08
CA HIS A 26 4.01 -25.10 -35.73
C HIS A 26 3.39 -26.50 -35.59
N ARG A 27 2.21 -26.60 -34.95
CA ARG A 27 1.47 -27.86 -34.84
C ARG A 27 1.03 -28.42 -36.20
N GLN A 28 0.57 -27.54 -37.11
CA GLN A 28 0.21 -27.94 -38.48
C GLN A 28 1.43 -28.46 -39.25
N TYR A 29 2.59 -27.80 -39.11
CA TYR A 29 3.84 -28.24 -39.74
C TYR A 29 4.26 -29.63 -39.25
N GLU A 30 4.34 -29.85 -37.94
CA GLU A 30 4.75 -31.15 -37.38
C GLU A 30 3.77 -32.28 -37.73
N ALA A 31 2.46 -32.01 -37.72
CA ALA A 31 1.46 -32.99 -38.13
C ALA A 31 1.59 -33.37 -39.62
N LEU A 32 1.84 -32.39 -40.50
CA LEU A 32 2.09 -32.66 -41.92
C LEU A 32 3.42 -33.40 -42.13
N ARG A 33 4.47 -33.06 -41.38
CA ARG A 33 5.78 -33.74 -41.41
C ARG A 33 5.64 -35.21 -41.00
N ALA A 34 4.94 -35.49 -39.91
CA ALA A 34 4.67 -36.86 -39.44
C ALA A 34 3.91 -37.71 -40.47
N TYR A 35 3.00 -37.10 -41.24
CA TYR A 35 2.24 -37.83 -42.26
C TYR A 35 3.01 -38.00 -43.59
N PHE A 36 3.62 -36.94 -44.11
CA PHE A 36 4.27 -36.97 -45.43
C PHE A 36 5.71 -37.48 -45.41
N VAL A 37 6.45 -37.25 -44.32
CA VAL A 37 7.86 -37.67 -44.19
C VAL A 37 7.98 -38.96 -43.39
N GLU A 38 7.35 -39.03 -42.22
CA GLU A 38 7.42 -40.21 -41.33
C GLU A 38 6.42 -41.31 -41.73
N LYS A 39 5.57 -41.05 -42.74
CA LYS A 39 4.60 -41.99 -43.34
C LYS A 39 3.64 -42.66 -42.35
N LEU A 40 3.35 -41.98 -41.23
CA LEU A 40 2.41 -42.49 -40.25
C LEU A 40 0.96 -42.50 -40.79
N PRO A 41 0.10 -43.42 -40.32
CA PRO A 41 -1.30 -43.46 -40.72
C PRO A 41 -2.04 -42.15 -40.40
N SER A 42 -2.87 -41.69 -41.34
CA SER A 42 -3.60 -40.42 -41.23
C SER A 42 -4.46 -40.31 -39.94
N ALA A 43 -5.06 -41.40 -39.49
CA ALA A 43 -5.88 -41.42 -38.27
C ALA A 43 -5.02 -41.28 -37.00
N GLU A 44 -3.82 -41.87 -37.01
CA GLU A 44 -2.88 -41.84 -35.89
C GLU A 44 -2.26 -40.44 -35.72
N VAL A 45 -1.84 -39.82 -36.83
CA VAL A 45 -1.33 -38.44 -36.82
C VAL A 45 -2.41 -37.46 -36.36
N ALA A 46 -3.65 -37.63 -36.81
CA ALA A 46 -4.76 -36.79 -36.36
C ALA A 46 -4.92 -36.85 -34.83
N HIS A 47 -4.96 -38.05 -34.25
CA HIS A 47 -5.07 -38.22 -32.80
C HIS A 47 -3.85 -37.64 -32.06
N ARG A 48 -2.63 -37.90 -32.55
CA ARG A 48 -1.37 -37.46 -31.91
C ARG A 48 -1.24 -35.95 -31.79
N PHE A 49 -1.77 -35.19 -32.76
CA PHE A 49 -1.71 -33.72 -32.77
C PHE A 49 -3.05 -33.03 -32.44
N GLY A 50 -4.05 -33.78 -31.95
CA GLY A 50 -5.33 -33.24 -31.48
C GLY A 50 -6.29 -32.78 -32.57
N TYR A 51 -6.23 -33.40 -33.76
CA TYR A 51 -7.17 -33.20 -34.87
C TYR A 51 -8.19 -34.35 -34.95
N THR A 52 -9.37 -34.05 -35.47
CA THR A 52 -10.28 -35.13 -35.91
C THR A 52 -9.78 -35.72 -37.23
N PRO A 53 -10.01 -37.02 -37.52
CA PRO A 53 -9.56 -37.64 -38.77
C PRO A 53 -10.03 -36.89 -40.04
N GLY A 54 -11.25 -36.35 -40.02
CA GLY A 54 -11.79 -35.53 -41.11
C GLY A 54 -11.04 -34.20 -41.28
N SER A 55 -10.81 -33.47 -40.19
CA SER A 55 -10.10 -32.17 -40.25
C SER A 55 -8.64 -32.32 -40.72
N PHE A 56 -7.98 -33.41 -40.32
CA PHE A 56 -6.60 -33.66 -40.75
C PHE A 56 -6.51 -34.03 -42.23
N ARG A 57 -7.49 -34.77 -42.77
CA ARG A 57 -7.58 -35.05 -44.22
C ARG A 57 -7.74 -33.77 -45.03
N VAL A 58 -8.56 -32.83 -44.56
CA VAL A 58 -8.72 -31.50 -45.18
C VAL A 58 -7.39 -30.72 -45.14
N LEU A 59 -6.70 -30.73 -44.00
CA LEU A 59 -5.38 -30.09 -43.87
C LEU A 59 -4.36 -30.66 -44.88
N CYS A 60 -4.30 -31.99 -45.01
CA CYS A 60 -3.43 -32.65 -45.99
C CYS A 60 -3.81 -32.32 -47.43
N HIS A 61 -5.11 -32.26 -47.73
CA HIS A 61 -5.61 -31.88 -49.05
C HIS A 61 -5.24 -30.43 -49.40
N GLN A 62 -5.48 -29.48 -48.49
CA GLN A 62 -5.09 -28.08 -48.67
C GLN A 62 -3.58 -27.92 -48.86
N PHE A 63 -2.77 -28.69 -48.13
CA PHE A 63 -1.32 -28.65 -48.30
C PHE A 63 -0.86 -29.19 -49.66
N ARG A 64 -1.49 -30.24 -50.20
CA ARG A 64 -1.21 -30.73 -51.56
C ARG A 64 -1.53 -29.69 -52.64
N GLN A 65 -2.57 -28.89 -52.44
CA GLN A 65 -2.93 -27.81 -53.36
C GLN A 65 -1.98 -26.60 -53.28
N ALA A 66 -1.36 -26.37 -52.12
CA ALA A 66 -0.43 -25.26 -51.89
C ALA A 66 0.83 -25.72 -51.12
N PRO A 67 1.75 -26.48 -51.75
CA PRO A 67 2.88 -27.11 -51.06
C PRO A 67 3.95 -26.11 -50.60
N LYS A 68 3.95 -24.89 -51.15
CA LYS A 68 4.89 -23.81 -50.77
C LYS A 68 4.36 -22.92 -49.65
N ARG A 69 3.39 -23.39 -48.86
CA ARG A 69 2.85 -22.62 -47.73
C ARG A 69 3.93 -22.35 -46.69
N GLU A 70 4.07 -21.09 -46.31
CA GLU A 70 4.99 -20.66 -45.24
C GLU A 70 4.34 -20.88 -43.86
N PHE A 71 5.03 -21.58 -42.96
CA PHE A 71 4.52 -21.92 -41.62
C PHE A 71 5.04 -21.00 -40.50
N PHE A 72 6.18 -20.34 -40.71
CA PHE A 72 6.85 -19.53 -39.70
C PHE A 72 7.05 -18.11 -40.22
N LEU A 73 5.98 -17.31 -40.20
CA LEU A 73 6.02 -15.90 -40.55
C LEU A 73 6.32 -15.02 -39.31
N PRO A 74 7.10 -13.92 -39.45
CA PRO A 74 7.14 -12.89 -38.43
C PRO A 74 5.76 -12.20 -38.31
N PRO A 75 5.33 -11.75 -37.12
CA PRO A 75 4.04 -11.11 -36.95
C PRO A 75 3.95 -9.86 -37.82
N GLN A 76 2.87 -9.74 -38.62
CA GLN A 76 2.63 -8.55 -39.43
C GLN A 76 2.44 -7.34 -38.50
N LYS A 77 3.26 -6.30 -38.67
CA LYS A 77 3.03 -4.99 -38.05
C LYS A 77 1.76 -4.40 -38.65
N GLY A 78 0.76 -4.15 -37.81
CA GLY A 78 -0.50 -3.51 -38.23
C GLY A 78 -0.28 -2.09 -38.79
N PRO A 79 -1.30 -1.51 -39.45
CA PRO A 79 -1.19 -0.22 -40.12
C PRO A 79 -0.78 0.89 -39.14
N GLN A 80 0.32 1.60 -39.47
CA GLN A 80 0.91 2.65 -38.63
C GLN A 80 0.24 4.03 -38.76
N ALA A 81 -0.61 4.25 -39.76
CA ALA A 81 -1.21 5.55 -40.01
C ALA A 81 -2.70 5.57 -39.64
N SER A 82 -3.07 6.43 -38.69
CA SER A 82 -4.47 6.75 -38.37
C SER A 82 -4.76 8.17 -38.89
N PRO A 83 -5.59 8.35 -39.93
CA PRO A 83 -5.79 9.64 -40.61
C PRO A 83 -6.39 10.76 -39.73
N LYS A 84 -6.98 10.42 -38.57
CA LYS A 84 -7.42 11.42 -37.58
C LYS A 84 -6.26 12.12 -36.87
N THR A 85 -5.10 11.45 -36.79
CA THR A 85 -3.92 11.92 -36.04
C THR A 85 -3.13 12.93 -36.85
N ASP A 86 -3.03 12.73 -38.17
CA ASP A 86 -2.25 13.62 -39.04
C ASP A 86 -2.87 15.02 -39.18
N ARG A 87 -4.21 15.14 -39.16
CA ARG A 87 -4.88 16.45 -39.23
C ARG A 87 -4.67 17.32 -37.98
N LEU A 88 -4.37 16.70 -36.83
CA LEU A 88 -4.11 17.40 -35.57
C LEU A 88 -2.61 17.56 -35.27
N ARG A 89 -1.73 16.92 -36.05
CA ARG A 89 -0.28 16.96 -35.91
C ARG A 89 0.26 18.40 -35.96
N GLU A 90 -0.15 19.18 -36.96
CA GLU A 90 0.26 20.59 -37.08
C GLU A 90 -0.17 21.45 -35.89
N LYS A 91 -1.40 21.24 -35.38
CA LYS A 91 -1.91 21.96 -34.19
C LYS A 91 -1.12 21.58 -32.94
N VAL A 92 -0.81 20.30 -32.75
CA VAL A 92 0.02 19.80 -31.64
C VAL A 92 1.42 20.43 -31.70
N VAL A 93 2.04 20.49 -32.88
CA VAL A 93 3.35 21.11 -33.09
C VAL A 93 3.30 22.62 -32.81
N ALA A 94 2.27 23.32 -33.28
CA ALA A 94 2.11 24.75 -33.02
C ALA A 94 1.95 25.06 -31.53
N LEU A 95 1.11 24.30 -30.82
CA LEU A 95 0.94 24.42 -29.37
C LEU A 95 2.22 24.04 -28.61
N ARG A 96 2.98 23.07 -29.12
CA ARG A 96 4.28 22.70 -28.54
C ARG A 96 5.32 23.80 -28.70
N LYS A 97 5.36 24.50 -29.83
CA LYS A 97 6.25 25.65 -30.06
C LYS A 97 5.96 26.82 -29.11
N GLN A 98 4.76 26.90 -28.54
CA GLN A 98 4.41 27.81 -27.45
C GLN A 98 4.84 27.29 -26.06
N ASN A 99 5.71 26.28 -26.02
CA ASN A 99 6.20 25.59 -24.84
C ASN A 99 5.14 24.86 -24.00
N LEU A 100 3.92 24.62 -24.50
CA LEU A 100 2.86 23.95 -23.73
C LEU A 100 3.21 22.49 -23.38
N SER A 101 2.79 22.04 -22.18
CA SER A 101 2.95 20.66 -21.76
C SER A 101 1.97 19.73 -22.48
N ILE A 102 2.21 18.41 -22.45
CA ILE A 102 1.31 17.42 -23.06
C ILE A 102 -0.14 17.58 -22.56
N TYR A 103 -0.31 17.84 -21.26
CA TYR A 103 -1.62 18.04 -20.65
C TYR A 103 -2.27 19.38 -21.06
N ASP A 104 -1.46 20.43 -21.20
CA ASP A 104 -1.97 21.73 -21.66
C ASP A 104 -2.38 21.68 -23.14
N ILE A 105 -1.61 20.98 -23.97
CA ILE A 105 -1.95 20.72 -25.38
C ILE A 105 -3.26 19.93 -25.45
N SER A 106 -3.41 18.89 -24.64
CA SER A 106 -4.65 18.10 -24.55
C SER A 106 -5.85 18.99 -24.23
N ARG A 107 -5.72 19.86 -23.23
CA ARG A 107 -6.80 20.77 -22.81
C ARG A 107 -7.12 21.85 -23.85
N ALA A 108 -6.09 22.41 -24.48
CA ALA A 108 -6.24 23.40 -25.53
C ALA A 108 -6.96 22.80 -26.76
N LEU A 109 -6.64 21.55 -27.11
CA LEU A 109 -7.34 20.80 -28.15
C LEU A 109 -8.79 20.51 -27.75
N GLU A 110 -9.04 20.09 -26.50
CA GLU A 110 -10.40 19.86 -25.99
C GLU A 110 -11.26 21.13 -26.05
N THR A 111 -10.69 22.29 -25.69
CA THR A 111 -11.36 23.60 -25.75
C THR A 111 -11.68 23.98 -27.21
N ALA A 112 -10.84 23.55 -28.16
CA ALA A 112 -11.06 23.72 -29.60
C ALA A 112 -11.94 22.61 -30.22
N GLY A 113 -12.57 21.74 -29.42
CA GLY A 113 -13.48 20.69 -29.89
C GLY A 113 -12.78 19.45 -30.47
N HIS A 114 -11.48 19.27 -30.21
CA HIS A 114 -10.69 18.14 -30.67
C HIS A 114 -10.26 17.26 -29.49
N SER A 115 -10.69 16.01 -29.46
CA SER A 115 -10.24 15.04 -28.45
C SER A 115 -9.01 14.28 -28.94
N LEU A 116 -7.89 14.47 -28.26
CA LEU A 116 -6.66 13.70 -28.48
C LEU A 116 -6.06 13.32 -27.13
N SER A 117 -5.77 12.03 -26.93
CA SER A 117 -5.26 11.56 -25.65
C SER A 117 -3.84 12.08 -25.38
N PRO A 118 -3.44 12.26 -24.10
CA PRO A 118 -2.07 12.62 -23.73
C PRO A 118 -1.02 11.68 -24.33
N VAL A 119 -1.35 10.39 -24.47
CA VAL A 119 -0.49 9.38 -25.09
C VAL A 119 -0.33 9.63 -26.60
N GLY A 120 -1.43 9.94 -27.30
CA GLY A 120 -1.39 10.29 -28.72
C GLY A 120 -0.56 11.55 -28.99
N ILE A 121 -0.72 12.57 -28.15
CA ILE A 121 0.10 13.79 -28.20
C ILE A 121 1.59 13.45 -27.96
N SER A 122 1.90 12.61 -26.98
CA SER A 122 3.28 12.20 -26.71
C SER A 122 3.91 11.45 -27.87
N LEU A 123 3.15 10.63 -28.60
CA LEU A 123 3.64 9.90 -29.77
C LEU A 123 3.94 10.86 -30.92
N ILE A 124 3.01 11.77 -31.23
CA ILE A 124 3.21 12.81 -32.25
C ILE A 124 4.47 13.64 -31.93
N LEU A 125 4.61 14.13 -30.70
CA LEU A 125 5.77 14.94 -30.32
C LEU A 125 7.09 14.17 -30.40
N LYS A 126 7.07 12.87 -30.12
CA LYS A 126 8.23 12.00 -30.24
C LYS A 126 8.63 11.76 -31.69
N GLU A 127 7.65 11.55 -32.58
CA GLU A 127 7.88 11.40 -34.02
C GLU A 127 8.40 12.69 -34.67
N GLU A 128 7.92 13.85 -34.21
CA GLU A 128 8.39 15.17 -34.63
C GLU A 128 9.73 15.60 -33.99
N GLY A 129 10.33 14.76 -33.14
CA GLY A 129 11.65 15.01 -32.54
C GLY A 129 11.67 16.02 -31.39
N PHE A 130 10.53 16.36 -30.79
CA PHE A 130 10.51 17.27 -29.63
C PHE A 130 11.07 16.59 -28.37
N ALA A 131 12.06 17.24 -27.75
CA ALA A 131 12.55 16.84 -26.44
C ALA A 131 11.49 17.04 -25.34
N ARG A 132 11.64 16.31 -24.23
CA ARG A 132 10.80 16.50 -23.04
C ARG A 132 11.06 17.88 -22.46
N LEU A 133 9.98 18.62 -22.13
CA LEU A 133 10.14 19.92 -21.47
C LEU A 133 10.75 19.72 -20.08
N PRO A 134 11.64 20.62 -19.64
CA PRO A 134 12.06 20.67 -18.26
C PRO A 134 10.85 20.92 -17.36
N ARG A 135 10.94 20.47 -16.11
CA ARG A 135 9.89 20.70 -15.12
C ARG A 135 9.80 22.21 -14.86
N ARG A 136 8.69 22.83 -15.26
CA ARG A 136 8.36 24.22 -14.89
C ARG A 136 8.24 24.37 -13.38
N GLY A 137 8.71 25.51 -12.87
CA GLY A 137 8.42 25.93 -11.50
C GLY A 137 6.91 26.06 -11.26
N ASP A 138 6.47 26.00 -10.00
CA ASP A 138 5.04 26.04 -9.70
C ASP A 138 4.39 27.39 -10.11
N GLU A 139 5.19 28.47 -10.19
CA GLU A 139 4.79 29.83 -10.60
C GLU A 139 4.60 29.99 -12.12
N GLU A 140 5.36 29.27 -12.95
CA GLU A 140 5.28 29.33 -14.43
C GLU A 140 4.15 28.47 -15.02
N ARG A 141 3.40 27.77 -14.16
CA ARG A 141 2.25 26.96 -14.59
C ARG A 141 1.06 27.88 -14.81
N ILE A 142 0.50 27.81 -16.01
CA ILE A 142 -0.73 28.53 -16.39
C ILE A 142 -1.79 28.25 -15.32
N GLY A 143 -2.43 29.30 -14.82
CA GLY A 143 -3.41 29.27 -13.74
C GLY A 143 -4.55 28.31 -14.04
N VAL A 144 -4.45 27.09 -13.51
CA VAL A 144 -5.55 26.12 -13.52
C VAL A 144 -6.44 26.45 -12.32
N HIS A 145 -7.76 26.37 -12.48
CA HIS A 145 -8.67 26.30 -11.34
C HIS A 145 -8.29 25.07 -10.51
N ARG A 146 -7.50 25.29 -9.46
CA ARG A 146 -7.12 24.27 -8.49
C ARG A 146 -8.16 24.30 -7.37
N PRO A 147 -8.47 23.15 -6.75
CA PRO A 147 -9.17 23.14 -5.47
C PRO A 147 -8.42 24.07 -4.51
N ALA A 148 -9.16 24.83 -3.69
CA ALA A 148 -8.56 25.68 -2.67
C ALA A 148 -7.62 24.81 -1.81
N GLY A 149 -6.33 25.19 -1.79
CA GLY A 149 -5.35 24.51 -0.97
C GLY A 149 -5.62 24.86 0.48
N ALA A 150 -5.71 23.85 1.35
CA ALA A 150 -5.73 24.13 2.77
C ALA A 150 -4.41 24.80 3.19
N GLU A 151 -4.52 25.70 4.16
CA GLU A 151 -3.41 26.43 4.76
C GLU A 151 -2.35 25.48 5.34
N VAL A 152 -1.26 26.07 5.83
CA VAL A 152 -0.22 25.30 6.53
C VAL A 152 -0.60 25.21 8.01
N ALA A 153 -0.56 23.99 8.55
CA ALA A 153 -0.81 23.75 9.97
C ALA A 153 0.29 24.40 10.81
N ASP A 154 -0.10 25.34 11.67
CA ASP A 154 0.77 26.17 12.48
C ASP A 154 0.05 26.59 13.77
N VAL A 155 0.61 26.21 14.91
CA VAL A 155 0.12 26.57 16.24
C VAL A 155 0.13 28.08 16.47
N GLN A 156 1.05 28.81 15.82
CA GLN A 156 1.19 30.26 15.98
C GLN A 156 0.06 31.04 15.28
N GLN A 157 -0.66 30.37 14.37
CA GLN A 157 -1.79 30.94 13.62
C GLN A 157 -3.15 30.55 14.23
N LEU A 158 -3.16 29.84 15.36
CA LEU A 158 -4.40 29.44 16.03
C LEU A 158 -5.14 30.67 16.56
N GLU A 159 -6.34 30.91 16.01
CA GLU A 159 -7.25 31.93 16.50
C GLU A 159 -8.27 31.34 17.49
N LEU A 160 -8.25 31.86 18.72
CA LEU A 160 -9.15 31.47 19.81
C LEU A 160 -10.27 32.49 20.11
N SER A 161 -10.51 33.43 19.19
CA SER A 161 -11.61 34.39 19.35
C SER A 161 -12.98 33.67 19.35
N PRO A 162 -14.00 34.19 20.05
CA PRO A 162 -15.34 33.62 20.02
C PRO A 162 -15.92 33.62 18.60
N ARG A 163 -16.17 32.43 18.04
CA ARG A 163 -16.71 32.25 16.69
C ARG A 163 -17.68 31.07 16.59
N ARG A 164 -18.42 31.01 15.49
CA ARG A 164 -19.30 29.89 15.14
C ARG A 164 -18.84 29.27 13.84
N PHE A 165 -18.69 27.95 13.82
CA PHE A 165 -18.31 27.18 12.63
C PHE A 165 -19.11 25.88 12.58
N ARG A 166 -19.12 25.22 11.42
CA ARG A 166 -19.70 23.88 11.25
C ARG A 166 -18.58 22.85 11.32
N THR A 167 -18.82 21.75 12.03
CA THR A 167 -17.84 20.66 12.14
C THR A 167 -18.53 19.32 12.18
N GLN A 168 -17.89 18.30 11.61
CA GLN A 168 -18.29 16.89 11.79
C GLN A 168 -17.75 16.31 13.10
N PHE A 169 -16.79 16.99 13.75
CA PHE A 169 -16.00 16.50 14.87
C PHE A 169 -16.46 17.07 16.22
N GLY A 170 -17.72 17.54 16.33
CA GLY A 170 -18.26 18.11 17.56
C GLY A 170 -18.15 17.18 18.79
N GLY A 171 -18.23 15.86 18.58
CA GLY A 171 -18.05 14.88 19.65
C GLY A 171 -16.64 14.85 20.27
N LEU A 172 -15.61 15.32 19.55
CA LEU A 172 -14.24 15.38 20.10
C LEU A 172 -14.15 16.32 21.31
N PHE A 173 -14.96 17.39 21.33
CA PHE A 173 -14.93 18.39 22.38
C PHE A 173 -15.40 17.84 23.75
N LEU A 174 -16.15 16.72 23.76
CA LEU A 174 -16.51 16.02 24.99
C LEU A 174 -15.30 15.46 25.74
N PHE A 175 -14.20 15.20 25.04
CA PHE A 175 -12.96 14.67 25.62
C PHE A 175 -12.02 15.77 26.14
N LEU A 176 -12.22 17.03 25.75
CA LEU A 176 -11.31 18.13 26.11
C LEU A 176 -11.26 18.36 27.62
N SER A 177 -12.38 18.21 28.33
CA SER A 177 -12.43 18.37 29.79
C SER A 177 -11.51 17.37 30.52
N TYR A 178 -11.38 16.15 29.99
CA TYR A 178 -10.46 15.15 30.52
C TYR A 178 -9.02 15.41 30.07
N LEU A 179 -8.82 15.72 28.78
CA LEU A 179 -7.48 16.00 28.23
C LEU A 179 -6.82 17.22 28.87
N ALA A 180 -7.59 18.27 29.18
CA ALA A 180 -7.08 19.47 29.85
C ALA A 180 -6.55 19.19 31.27
N GLN A 181 -6.99 18.12 31.92
CA GLN A 181 -6.48 17.71 33.23
C GLN A 181 -5.22 16.85 33.14
N ILE A 182 -4.87 16.38 31.94
CA ILE A 182 -3.66 15.59 31.69
C ILE A 182 -2.56 16.56 31.24
N PRO A 183 -1.38 16.58 31.88
CA PRO A 183 -0.25 17.40 31.44
C PRO A 183 0.42 16.76 30.21
N LEU A 184 -0.31 16.64 29.09
CA LEU A 184 0.09 15.89 27.90
C LEU A 184 1.37 16.45 27.28
N GLU A 185 1.48 17.77 27.14
CA GLU A 185 2.65 18.43 26.57
C GLU A 185 3.93 18.09 27.35
N ARG A 186 3.89 18.26 28.68
CA ARG A 186 4.99 17.90 29.57
C ARG A 186 5.35 16.42 29.49
N ILE A 187 4.35 15.53 29.44
CA ILE A 187 4.59 14.09 29.29
C ILE A 187 5.34 13.81 27.99
N LEU A 188 4.92 14.41 26.88
CA LEU A 188 5.54 14.19 25.56
C LEU A 188 6.96 14.76 25.49
N GLU A 189 7.20 15.91 26.11
CA GLU A 189 8.54 16.51 26.24
C GLU A 189 9.48 15.62 27.05
N GLU A 190 9.07 15.19 28.25
CA GLU A 190 9.88 14.31 29.12
C GLU A 190 10.22 12.97 28.45
N VAL A 191 9.35 12.49 27.56
CA VAL A 191 9.51 11.23 26.85
C VAL A 191 10.28 11.40 25.53
N GLY A 192 10.50 12.63 25.07
CA GLY A 192 11.27 12.95 23.87
C GLY A 192 10.50 12.77 22.57
N PHE A 193 9.18 13.02 22.56
CA PHE A 193 8.42 13.01 21.32
C PHE A 193 8.87 14.15 20.39
N PRO A 194 9.02 13.88 19.07
CA PRO A 194 9.47 14.90 18.14
C PRO A 194 8.43 16.01 17.98
N GLY A 195 8.88 17.21 17.66
CA GLY A 195 8.01 18.35 17.38
C GLY A 195 8.72 19.35 16.47
N THR A 196 7.95 20.29 15.93
CA THR A 196 8.46 21.42 15.15
C THR A 196 7.93 22.72 15.75
N LYS A 197 8.49 23.87 15.35
CA LYS A 197 7.99 25.18 15.78
C LYS A 197 6.54 25.45 15.37
N MET A 198 6.11 24.89 14.23
CA MET A 198 4.75 25.06 13.71
C MET A 198 3.80 24.01 14.28
N ILE A 199 4.25 22.77 14.46
CA ILE A 199 3.46 21.67 14.98
C ILE A 199 4.28 21.00 16.09
N PRO A 200 4.10 21.41 17.35
CA PRO A 200 4.74 20.77 18.49
C PRO A 200 4.21 19.36 18.74
N ALA A 201 4.88 18.60 19.61
CA ALA A 201 4.56 17.20 19.87
C ALA A 201 3.12 17.00 20.36
N GLY A 202 2.64 17.88 21.24
CA GLY A 202 1.27 17.85 21.78
C GLY A 202 0.22 17.92 20.68
N GLN A 203 0.32 18.93 19.82
CA GLN A 203 -0.61 19.20 18.72
C GLN A 203 -0.55 18.07 17.67
N ALA A 204 0.63 17.52 17.39
CA ALA A 204 0.76 16.37 16.49
C ALA A 204 0.06 15.11 17.07
N ILE A 205 0.20 14.86 18.37
CA ILE A 205 -0.47 13.73 19.04
C ILE A 205 -1.97 13.96 19.16
N LEU A 206 -2.42 15.17 19.48
CA LEU A 206 -3.85 15.51 19.50
C LEU A 206 -4.49 15.39 18.11
N ALA A 207 -3.79 15.78 17.04
CA ALA A 207 -4.24 15.56 15.67
C ALA A 207 -4.45 14.06 15.36
N LEU A 208 -3.48 13.22 15.73
CA LEU A 208 -3.59 11.76 15.56
C LEU A 208 -4.71 11.16 16.44
N LEU A 209 -4.84 11.64 17.68
CA LEU A 209 -5.87 11.21 18.63
C LEU A 209 -7.27 11.58 18.12
N GLY A 210 -7.46 12.81 17.63
CA GLY A 210 -8.75 13.27 17.10
C GLY A 210 -9.22 12.41 15.93
N LEU A 211 -8.31 12.08 15.01
CA LEU A 211 -8.60 11.16 13.90
C LEU A 211 -8.98 9.75 14.37
N LYS A 212 -8.35 9.26 15.45
CA LYS A 212 -8.65 7.96 16.05
C LYS A 212 -9.99 7.95 16.77
N LEU A 213 -10.28 8.96 17.58
CA LEU A 213 -11.52 9.09 18.33
C LEU A 213 -12.75 9.21 17.42
N PHE A 214 -12.60 9.88 16.27
CA PHE A 214 -13.67 9.99 15.28
C PHE A 214 -13.93 8.70 14.47
N GLY A 215 -13.09 7.67 14.62
CA GLY A 215 -13.29 6.36 13.98
C GLY A 215 -12.77 6.25 12.56
N GLN A 216 -11.90 7.18 12.10
CA GLN A 216 -11.25 7.02 10.80
C GLN A 216 -10.11 6.00 10.90
N ALA A 217 -10.24 4.93 10.11
CA ALA A 217 -9.36 3.77 10.21
C ALA A 217 -7.87 4.08 9.95
N ARG A 218 -7.57 5.13 9.16
CA ARG A 218 -6.20 5.46 8.72
C ARG A 218 -5.99 6.97 8.60
N HIS A 219 -4.81 7.45 9.05
CA HIS A 219 -4.39 8.86 8.88
C HIS A 219 -4.30 9.29 7.40
N SER A 220 -4.28 8.34 6.46
CA SER A 220 -4.32 8.62 5.01
C SER A 220 -5.60 9.31 4.57
N HIS A 221 -6.69 9.21 5.32
CA HIS A 221 -7.97 9.85 5.00
C HIS A 221 -8.11 11.28 5.53
N VAL A 222 -7.08 11.81 6.22
CA VAL A 222 -7.11 13.19 6.74
C VAL A 222 -7.40 14.22 5.65
N MET A 223 -7.02 13.93 4.39
CA MET A 223 -7.20 14.84 3.25
C MET A 223 -8.67 15.24 3.02
N SER A 224 -9.63 14.39 3.42
CA SER A 224 -11.06 14.70 3.33
C SER A 224 -11.55 15.71 4.39
N TYR A 225 -10.75 15.92 5.44
CA TYR A 225 -11.10 16.72 6.62
C TYR A 225 -10.16 17.90 6.85
N VAL A 226 -9.28 18.21 5.89
CA VAL A 226 -8.26 19.26 6.11
C VAL A 226 -8.87 20.64 6.34
N MET A 227 -10.08 20.86 5.83
CA MET A 227 -10.84 22.09 5.99
C MET A 227 -11.80 22.07 7.19
N ASP A 228 -11.84 21.02 8.01
CA ASP A 228 -12.73 20.98 9.18
C ASP A 228 -12.09 21.74 10.35
N GLU A 229 -12.68 22.89 10.68
CA GLU A 229 -12.22 23.77 11.76
C GLU A 229 -12.30 23.13 13.14
N GLY A 230 -13.27 22.24 13.38
CA GLY A 230 -13.43 21.60 14.68
C GLY A 230 -12.36 20.56 14.96
N LEU A 231 -11.95 19.79 13.95
CA LEU A 231 -10.80 18.88 14.07
C LEU A 231 -9.49 19.64 14.32
N ALA A 232 -9.27 20.75 13.60
CA ALA A 232 -8.11 21.60 13.78
C ALA A 232 -8.07 22.23 15.18
N LEU A 233 -9.21 22.78 15.64
CA LEU A 233 -9.33 23.38 16.97
C LEU A 233 -9.12 22.35 18.09
N PHE A 234 -9.65 21.14 17.96
CA PHE A 234 -9.38 20.04 18.91
C PHE A 234 -7.89 19.73 19.01
N ALA A 235 -7.17 19.77 17.88
CA ALA A 235 -5.73 19.56 17.83
C ALA A 235 -4.90 20.78 18.32
N GLY A 236 -5.54 21.93 18.58
CA GLY A 236 -4.85 23.17 18.93
C GLY A 236 -4.09 23.79 17.76
N LEU A 237 -4.64 23.74 16.55
CA LEU A 237 -4.02 24.26 15.33
C LEU A 237 -5.02 25.09 14.50
N ASN A 238 -4.51 25.98 13.63
CA ASN A 238 -5.34 26.70 12.64
C ASN A 238 -5.99 25.76 11.62
N VAL A 239 -5.24 24.76 11.13
CA VAL A 239 -5.70 23.68 10.27
C VAL A 239 -5.05 22.36 10.67
N ILE A 240 -5.69 21.23 10.37
CA ILE A 240 -5.14 19.91 10.71
C ILE A 240 -3.92 19.57 9.83
N PRO A 241 -2.87 18.92 10.36
CA PRO A 241 -1.71 18.56 9.57
C PRO A 241 -2.06 17.61 8.41
N LYS A 242 -1.43 17.85 7.26
CA LYS A 242 -1.63 17.05 6.04
C LYS A 242 -1.10 15.64 6.22
N ARG A 243 -1.60 14.71 5.38
CA ARG A 243 -1.20 13.29 5.40
C ARG A 243 0.31 13.08 5.42
N SER A 244 1.06 13.83 4.60
CA SER A 244 2.51 13.70 4.50
C SER A 244 3.19 13.93 5.85
N PHE A 245 2.80 14.99 6.57
CA PHE A 245 3.31 15.29 7.89
C PHE A 245 2.96 14.18 8.89
N LEU A 246 1.69 13.75 8.96
CA LEU A 246 1.27 12.72 9.93
C LEU A 246 1.97 11.37 9.70
N THR A 247 2.16 10.99 8.44
CA THR A 247 2.91 9.77 8.09
C THR A 247 4.37 9.89 8.51
N GLU A 248 5.06 10.97 8.14
CA GLU A 248 6.46 11.19 8.51
C GLU A 248 6.64 11.26 10.03
N TYR A 249 5.76 11.99 10.72
CA TYR A 249 5.78 12.14 12.17
C TYR A 249 5.73 10.78 12.87
N SER A 250 4.85 9.87 12.43
CA SER A 250 4.74 8.54 13.01
C SER A 250 6.02 7.70 12.88
N CYS A 251 6.82 7.92 11.83
CA CYS A 251 8.09 7.23 11.61
C CYS A 251 9.25 7.85 12.41
N ARG A 252 9.10 9.08 12.91
CA ARG A 252 10.15 9.79 13.65
C ARG A 252 10.11 9.56 15.15
N ILE A 253 9.05 8.92 15.66
CA ILE A 253 8.93 8.60 17.08
C ILE A 253 9.89 7.45 17.41
N ASP A 254 10.81 7.70 18.33
CA ASP A 254 11.73 6.68 18.81
C ASP A 254 10.93 5.54 19.50
N PRO A 255 11.12 4.28 19.09
CA PRO A 255 10.56 3.11 19.78
C PRO A 255 10.63 3.11 21.31
N THR A 256 11.73 3.58 21.88
CA THR A 256 11.99 3.60 23.33
C THR A 256 11.13 4.62 24.07
N SER A 257 10.49 5.54 23.34
CA SER A 257 9.53 6.51 23.89
C SER A 257 8.18 5.88 24.22
N TYR A 258 7.73 4.83 23.51
CA TYR A 258 6.40 4.24 23.73
C TYR A 258 6.21 3.68 25.16
N PRO A 259 7.15 2.89 25.73
CA PRO A 259 6.99 2.39 27.09
C PRO A 259 6.94 3.50 28.15
N LYS A 260 7.71 4.57 27.95
CA LYS A 260 7.73 5.74 28.85
C LYS A 260 6.43 6.54 28.75
N LEU A 261 5.92 6.76 27.53
CA LEU A 261 4.63 7.42 27.32
C LEU A 261 3.51 6.63 27.97
N MET A 262 3.43 5.32 27.72
CA MET A 262 2.44 4.43 28.30
C MET A 262 2.45 4.50 29.83
N GLN A 263 3.64 4.48 30.44
CA GLN A 263 3.81 4.62 31.88
C GLN A 263 3.26 5.96 32.41
N ARG A 264 3.65 7.08 31.79
CA ARG A 264 3.19 8.41 32.20
C ARG A 264 1.69 8.60 31.98
N TRP A 265 1.17 8.09 30.87
CA TRP A 265 -0.25 8.07 30.56
C TRP A 265 -1.02 7.26 31.60
N PHE A 266 -0.53 6.06 31.94
CA PHE A 266 -1.13 5.21 32.96
C PHE A 266 -1.28 5.93 34.31
N ASP A 267 -0.23 6.63 34.75
CA ASP A 267 -0.26 7.42 35.98
C ASP A 267 -1.27 8.57 35.88
N ALA A 268 -1.24 9.32 34.77
CA ALA A 268 -2.07 10.50 34.57
C ALA A 268 -3.57 10.15 34.59
N VAL A 269 -4.00 9.17 33.80
CA VAL A 269 -5.41 8.74 33.78
C VAL A 269 -5.84 8.05 35.07
N GLY A 270 -4.90 7.44 35.80
CA GLY A 270 -5.15 6.91 37.15
C GLY A 270 -5.51 8.00 38.15
N ARG A 271 -4.81 9.14 38.11
CA ARG A 271 -5.12 10.32 38.95
C ARG A 271 -6.48 10.95 38.62
N LEU A 272 -6.94 10.82 37.37
CA LEU A 272 -8.27 11.23 36.96
C LEU A 272 -9.40 10.29 37.41
N GLY A 273 -9.07 9.20 38.11
CA GLY A 273 -10.05 8.26 38.64
C GLY A 273 -10.32 7.04 37.76
N LEU A 274 -9.56 6.83 36.67
CA LEU A 274 -9.64 5.59 35.90
C LEU A 274 -9.03 4.43 36.72
N LYS A 275 -9.85 3.80 37.55
CA LYS A 275 -9.50 2.63 38.34
C LYS A 275 -9.36 1.41 37.44
N ARG A 276 -8.43 0.52 37.76
CA ARG A 276 -8.25 -0.79 37.10
C ARG A 276 -8.35 -1.91 38.13
N GLY A 277 -8.94 -3.03 37.74
CA GLY A 277 -9.07 -4.25 38.52
C GLY A 277 -7.76 -5.06 38.57
N PRO A 278 -7.78 -6.21 39.25
CA PRO A 278 -6.61 -7.06 39.42
C PRO A 278 -6.52 -8.22 38.39
N THR A 279 -7.57 -8.40 37.57
CA THR A 279 -7.66 -9.44 36.53
C THR A 279 -7.38 -8.85 35.15
N PHE A 280 -6.51 -9.50 34.37
CA PHE A 280 -6.12 -9.04 33.04
C PHE A 280 -6.22 -10.14 32.00
N ASP A 281 -6.77 -9.79 30.84
CA ASP A 281 -6.64 -10.60 29.63
C ASP A 281 -5.35 -10.19 28.90
N LEU A 282 -4.54 -11.17 28.52
CA LEU A 282 -3.31 -10.98 27.77
C LEU A 282 -3.44 -11.58 26.38
N ASP A 283 -3.25 -10.72 25.37
CA ASP A 283 -3.39 -11.08 23.97
C ASP A 283 -2.10 -10.81 23.20
N PHE A 284 -1.73 -11.75 22.33
CA PHE A 284 -0.71 -11.53 21.31
C PHE A 284 -1.38 -11.39 19.94
N HIS A 285 -1.20 -10.23 19.33
CA HIS A 285 -1.75 -9.89 18.04
C HIS A 285 -0.64 -9.77 16.99
N THR A 286 -0.78 -10.49 15.89
CA THR A 286 0.13 -10.34 14.75
C THR A 286 -0.40 -9.28 13.78
N ILE A 287 0.36 -8.20 13.64
CA ILE A 287 0.11 -7.15 12.64
C ILE A 287 0.81 -7.56 11.33
N PRO A 288 0.06 -7.82 10.23
CA PRO A 288 0.65 -8.27 8.99
C PRO A 288 1.62 -7.25 8.38
N PHE A 289 2.82 -7.70 8.03
CA PHE A 289 3.80 -6.92 7.30
C PHE A 289 3.82 -7.34 5.83
N HIS A 290 3.70 -6.37 4.92
CA HIS A 290 3.62 -6.61 3.47
C HIS A 290 4.86 -6.13 2.72
N GLY A 291 5.91 -5.69 3.41
CA GLY A 291 7.17 -5.30 2.79
C GLY A 291 8.09 -6.49 2.53
N GLU A 292 9.19 -6.24 1.81
CA GLU A 292 10.15 -7.27 1.41
C GLU A 292 11.22 -7.56 2.49
N ASP A 293 11.26 -6.78 3.57
CA ASP A 293 12.29 -6.83 4.61
C ASP A 293 12.55 -8.27 5.11
N ALA A 294 13.83 -8.66 5.09
CA ALA A 294 14.32 -9.97 5.46
C ALA A 294 14.37 -10.18 6.98
N LEU A 295 14.38 -9.10 7.77
CA LEU A 295 14.50 -9.14 9.22
C LEU A 295 13.16 -9.38 9.94
N ILE A 296 12.03 -9.37 9.21
CA ILE A 296 10.70 -9.54 9.78
C ILE A 296 10.32 -11.03 9.86
N GLU A 297 10.03 -11.47 11.10
CA GLU A 297 9.68 -12.84 11.43
C GLU A 297 8.26 -13.23 10.99
N LYS A 298 8.02 -14.55 10.91
CA LYS A 298 6.70 -15.11 10.58
C LYS A 298 5.93 -15.51 11.84
N HIS A 299 4.86 -14.78 12.14
CA HIS A 299 3.95 -15.06 13.25
C HIS A 299 2.62 -15.64 12.74
N TYR A 300 1.91 -16.32 13.63
CA TYR A 300 0.64 -16.97 13.32
C TYR A 300 -0.50 -15.94 13.33
N VAL A 301 -1.31 -15.91 12.27
CA VAL A 301 -2.46 -15.02 12.13
C VAL A 301 -3.73 -15.84 12.24
N SER A 302 -4.40 -15.76 13.38
CA SER A 302 -5.60 -16.55 13.72
C SER A 302 -6.71 -16.39 12.68
N LYS A 303 -7.05 -15.16 12.29
CA LYS A 303 -8.09 -14.87 11.28
C LYS A 303 -7.85 -15.48 9.90
N ARG A 304 -6.61 -15.91 9.60
CA ARG A 304 -6.24 -16.48 8.28
C ARG A 304 -5.69 -17.90 8.38
N SER A 305 -5.68 -18.48 9.58
CA SER A 305 -5.13 -19.81 9.88
C SER A 305 -3.77 -20.08 9.22
N ARG A 306 -2.89 -19.08 9.16
CA ARG A 306 -1.59 -19.17 8.47
C ARG A 306 -0.50 -18.37 9.17
N ARG A 307 0.75 -18.80 9.00
CA ARG A 307 1.93 -18.01 9.39
C ARG A 307 2.31 -17.06 8.27
N GLN A 308 2.51 -15.79 8.58
CA GLN A 308 2.96 -14.79 7.61
C GLN A 308 3.89 -13.79 8.29
N LYS A 309 4.67 -13.07 7.48
CA LYS A 309 5.53 -11.98 7.97
C LYS A 309 4.66 -10.96 8.72
N GLY A 310 5.08 -10.56 9.90
CA GLY A 310 4.32 -9.63 10.71
C GLY A 310 5.11 -9.13 11.89
N ILE A 311 4.53 -8.16 12.59
CA ILE A 311 5.04 -7.64 13.85
C ILE A 311 4.14 -8.23 14.95
N LEU A 312 4.76 -8.81 15.97
CA LEU A 312 4.03 -9.31 17.14
C LEU A 312 3.80 -8.15 18.12
N ALA A 313 2.54 -7.94 18.47
CA ALA A 313 2.13 -6.98 19.48
C ALA A 313 1.52 -7.72 20.68
N PHE A 314 1.93 -7.34 21.89
CA PHE A 314 1.33 -7.78 23.13
C PHE A 314 0.42 -6.69 23.67
N LEU A 315 -0.76 -7.09 24.13
CA LEU A 315 -1.76 -6.21 24.72
C LEU A 315 -2.22 -6.84 26.04
N ALA A 316 -2.27 -6.03 27.10
CA ALA A 316 -2.91 -6.40 28.35
C ALA A 316 -4.05 -5.42 28.62
N HIS A 317 -5.27 -5.94 28.75
CA HIS A 317 -6.43 -5.15 29.15
C HIS A 317 -7.07 -5.68 30.41
N ASP A 318 -7.65 -4.76 31.16
CA ASP A 318 -8.48 -5.04 32.33
C ASP A 318 -9.71 -5.83 31.89
N ALA A 319 -9.94 -7.01 32.49
CA ALA A 319 -11.01 -7.91 32.07
C ALA A 319 -12.42 -7.33 32.31
N GLU A 320 -12.59 -6.55 33.39
CA GLU A 320 -13.89 -5.97 33.78
C GLU A 320 -14.17 -4.70 32.97
N LYS A 321 -13.19 -3.79 32.92
CA LYS A 321 -13.37 -2.45 32.36
C LYS A 321 -12.96 -2.34 30.90
N ARG A 322 -12.30 -3.37 30.36
CA ARG A 322 -11.80 -3.44 28.98
C ARG A 322 -10.89 -2.26 28.61
N VAL A 323 -10.10 -1.81 29.57
CA VAL A 323 -9.13 -0.73 29.39
C VAL A 323 -7.75 -1.33 29.15
N PHE A 324 -7.06 -0.90 28.10
CA PHE A 324 -5.66 -1.27 27.90
C PHE A 324 -4.78 -0.70 29.01
N CYS A 325 -4.10 -1.59 29.73
CA CYS A 325 -3.22 -1.26 30.84
C CYS A 325 -1.75 -1.29 30.41
N TYR A 326 -1.43 -2.12 29.42
CA TYR A 326 -0.10 -2.27 28.89
C TYR A 326 -0.15 -2.71 27.42
N ALA A 327 0.81 -2.25 26.62
CA ALA A 327 0.97 -2.63 25.22
C ALA A 327 2.43 -2.55 24.79
N ASN A 328 2.88 -3.53 24.01
CA ASN A 328 4.19 -3.51 23.36
C ASN A 328 4.06 -4.03 21.93
N GLY A 329 4.39 -3.18 20.95
CA GLY A 329 4.21 -3.47 19.53
C GLY A 329 5.48 -3.90 18.80
N GLN A 330 6.56 -4.25 19.49
CA GLN A 330 7.87 -4.52 18.86
C GLN A 330 8.48 -5.85 19.31
N LEU A 331 7.64 -6.85 19.56
CA LEU A 331 8.11 -8.11 20.11
C LEU A 331 8.72 -9.00 19.05
N ARG A 332 9.88 -9.54 19.38
CA ARG A 332 10.46 -10.70 18.69
C ARG A 332 9.85 -11.98 19.24
N LYS A 333 9.86 -13.04 18.44
CA LYS A 333 9.31 -14.33 18.85
C LYS A 333 10.00 -14.90 20.09
N GLU A 334 11.31 -14.71 20.21
CA GLU A 334 12.10 -15.18 21.36
C GLU A 334 11.75 -14.46 22.68
N GLU A 335 11.23 -13.24 22.61
CA GLU A 335 10.86 -12.42 23.78
C GLU A 335 9.41 -12.61 24.23
N GLN A 336 8.64 -13.47 23.54
CA GLN A 336 7.21 -13.61 23.75
C GLN A 336 6.86 -13.99 25.20
N ASN A 337 7.56 -14.99 25.75
CA ASN A 337 7.32 -15.46 27.11
C ASN A 337 7.74 -14.42 28.16
N ASP A 338 8.86 -13.74 27.92
CA ASP A 338 9.40 -12.72 28.82
C ASP A 338 8.49 -11.49 28.90
N GLU A 339 7.71 -11.22 27.86
CA GLU A 339 6.80 -10.07 27.85
C GLU A 339 5.69 -10.17 28.90
N ILE A 340 5.20 -11.38 29.17
CA ILE A 340 4.23 -11.61 30.26
C ILE A 340 4.85 -11.22 31.60
N LEU A 341 6.10 -11.62 31.84
CA LEU A 341 6.84 -11.27 33.06
C LEU A 341 7.13 -9.77 33.14
N ARG A 342 7.47 -9.12 32.01
CA ARG A 342 7.65 -7.66 31.92
C ARG A 342 6.36 -6.92 32.27
N PHE A 343 5.20 -7.42 31.84
CA PHE A 343 3.90 -6.86 32.25
C PHE A 343 3.67 -6.99 33.76
N VAL A 344 3.90 -8.17 34.34
CA VAL A 344 3.76 -8.39 35.80
C VAL A 344 4.69 -7.45 36.58
N ALA A 345 5.93 -7.29 36.13
CA ALA A 345 6.90 -6.38 36.74
C ALA A 345 6.47 -4.91 36.61
N PHE A 346 5.97 -4.51 35.43
CA PHE A 346 5.40 -3.19 35.19
C PHE A 346 4.24 -2.91 36.15
N TRP A 347 3.31 -3.87 36.28
CA TRP A 347 2.14 -3.74 37.14
C TRP A 347 2.55 -3.58 38.60
N LYS A 348 3.39 -4.49 39.11
CA LYS A 348 3.90 -4.44 40.49
C LYS A 348 4.60 -3.12 40.79
N LYS A 349 5.42 -2.61 39.86
CA LYS A 349 6.10 -1.32 40.02
C LYS A 349 5.14 -0.15 40.12
N ARG A 350 3.99 -0.20 39.43
CA ARG A 350 3.03 0.90 39.32
C ARG A 350 1.97 0.89 40.41
N THR A 351 1.49 -0.28 40.80
CA THR A 351 0.39 -0.44 41.77
C THR A 351 0.85 -0.93 43.13
N GLY A 352 2.10 -1.39 43.24
CA GLY A 352 2.66 -1.99 44.46
C GLY A 352 2.20 -3.44 44.71
N ARG A 353 1.32 -3.99 43.86
CA ARG A 353 0.74 -5.34 44.01
C ARG A 353 0.95 -6.15 42.74
N LEU A 354 1.00 -7.47 42.86
CA LEU A 354 0.96 -8.35 41.70
C LEU A 354 -0.47 -8.38 41.12
N PRO A 355 -0.63 -8.69 39.81
CA PRO A 355 -1.93 -9.08 39.27
C PRO A 355 -2.46 -10.30 40.04
N GLU A 356 -3.75 -10.35 40.32
CA GLU A 356 -4.36 -11.51 40.98
C GLU A 356 -4.62 -12.63 39.98
N GLU A 357 -4.99 -12.27 38.74
CA GLU A 357 -5.35 -13.22 37.71
C GLU A 357 -4.90 -12.73 36.32
N LEU A 358 -4.33 -13.65 35.54
CA LEU A 358 -3.92 -13.43 34.15
C LEU A 358 -4.60 -14.48 33.27
N ILE A 359 -5.40 -14.03 32.33
CA ILE A 359 -6.16 -14.87 31.40
C ILE A 359 -5.48 -14.77 30.03
N PHE A 360 -5.03 -15.89 29.49
CA PHE A 360 -4.38 -15.93 28.18
C PHE A 360 -4.46 -17.34 27.57
N ASP A 361 -4.47 -17.43 26.25
CA ASP A 361 -4.64 -18.71 25.56
C ASP A 361 -3.40 -19.61 25.69
N SER A 362 -3.61 -20.89 26.03
CA SER A 362 -2.56 -21.88 26.38
C SER A 362 -1.44 -22.08 25.34
N LYS A 363 -1.67 -21.67 24.09
CA LYS A 363 -0.67 -21.71 23.00
C LYS A 363 0.41 -20.61 23.09
N LEU A 364 0.35 -19.77 24.12
CA LEU A 364 1.30 -18.69 24.36
C LEU A 364 2.58 -19.12 25.07
N THR A 365 2.61 -20.33 25.62
CA THR A 365 3.80 -20.93 26.24
C THR A 365 4.19 -22.17 25.43
N THR A 366 5.07 -22.03 24.44
CA THR A 366 5.80 -23.18 23.87
C THR A 366 7.15 -22.75 23.35
#